data_AF-A0A959FZK3-F1
#
_entry.id   AF-A0A959FZK3-F1
#
_cell.length_a   1.000
_cell.length_b   1.000
_cell.length_c   1.000
_cell.angle_alpha   90.00
_cell.angle_beta   90.00
_cell.angle_gamma   90.00
#
_symmetry.space_group_name_H-M   'P 1'
#
loop_
_entity.id
_entity.type
_entity.pdbx_description
1 polymer ?
#
loop_
_entity_poly.entity_id
_entity_poly.type
_entity_poly.pdbx_seq_one_letter_code
_entity_poly.pdbx_strand_id
1 'polypeptide(L)' 'VIRIDKLYFEADKAVIKESSYPVLDQIATLLKKRSDLTVEIGGHTNGLPNDEFCHALSKMRAENVYYFLISKGVPKERL' A
#
# COMPACT_ATOMS: atom_id res chain seq x y z
N VAL A 1 0.99 7.84 -12.14
CA VAL A 1 1.43 6.90 -11.08
C VAL A 1 2.32 7.66 -10.11
N ILE A 2 1.97 7.69 -8.82
CA ILE A 2 2.83 8.25 -7.76
C ILE A 2 3.54 7.08 -7.09
N ARG A 3 4.88 7.13 -7.02
CA ARG A 3 5.66 6.12 -6.30
C ARG A 3 5.75 6.52 -4.83
N ILE A 4 5.49 5.57 -3.94
CA ILE A 4 5.67 5.76 -2.50
C ILE A 4 7.08 5.32 -2.14
N ASP A 5 7.91 6.27 -1.73
CA ASP A 5 9.23 5.98 -1.18
C ASP A 5 9.13 5.59 0.29
N LYS A 6 10.07 4.77 0.76
CA LYS A 6 10.16 4.32 2.16
C LYS A 6 9.00 3.45 2.66
N LEU A 7 8.23 2.85 1.76
CA LEU A 7 7.28 1.78 2.09
C LEU A 7 7.97 0.42 1.93
N TYR A 8 8.18 -0.27 3.04
CA TYR A 8 8.88 -1.55 3.10
C TYR A 8 8.03 -2.65 3.69
N PHE A 9 8.29 -3.87 3.24
CA PHE A 9 7.68 -5.09 3.73
C PHE A 9 8.76 -6.03 4.27
N GLU A 10 8.38 -6.94 5.16
CA GLU A 10 9.22 -8.09 5.50
C GLU A 10 9.50 -8.95 4.26
N ALA A 11 10.66 -9.61 4.25
CA ALA A 11 11.08 -10.45 3.13
C ALA A 11 10.03 -11.53 2.85
N ASP A 12 9.67 -11.69 1.57
CA ASP A 12 8.67 -12.63 1.06
C ASP A 12 7.30 -12.58 1.75
N LYS A 13 6.98 -11.45 2.38
CA LYS A 13 5.74 -11.24 3.13
C LYS A 13 5.04 -9.96 2.72
N ALA A 14 3.76 -9.90 3.03
CA ALA A 14 2.94 -8.69 2.93
C ALA A 14 2.91 -7.89 4.25
N VAL A 15 3.70 -8.28 5.26
CA VAL A 15 3.79 -7.56 6.54
C VAL A 15 4.52 -6.24 6.33
N ILE A 16 3.84 -5.12 6.56
CA ILE A 16 4.41 -3.77 6.46
C ILE A 16 5.38 -3.55 7.62
N LYS A 17 6.59 -3.07 7.33
CA LYS A 17 7.56 -2.71 8.39
C LYS A 17 7.11 -1.44 9.12
N GLU A 18 7.28 -1.40 10.43
CA GLU A 18 6.93 -0.24 11.26
C GLU A 18 7.57 1.07 10.79
N SER A 19 8.79 1.00 10.24
CA SER A 19 9.48 2.14 9.61
C SER A 19 8.71 2.80 8.47
N SER A 20 7.71 2.11 7.92
CA SER A 20 6.86 2.57 6.82
C SER A 20 5.59 3.28 7.28
N TYR A 21 5.20 3.16 8.55
CA TYR A 21 3.98 3.79 9.06
C TYR A 21 3.98 5.32 8.91
N PRO A 22 5.11 6.04 9.12
CA PRO A 22 5.12 7.49 8.91
C PRO A 22 4.71 7.92 7.49
N VAL A 23 5.16 7.21 6.44
CA VAL A 23 4.79 7.58 5.06
C VAL A 23 3.33 7.22 4.76
N LEU A 24 2.84 6.08 5.27
CA LEU A 24 1.43 5.70 5.11
C LEU A 24 0.48 6.65 5.84
N ASP A 25 0.86 7.14 7.02
CA ASP A 25 0.08 8.14 7.76
C ASP A 25 0.04 9.49 7.05
N GLN A 26 1.13 9.89 6.37
CA GLN A 26 1.15 11.09 5.52
C GLN A 26 0.19 10.93 4.33
N ILE A 27 0.18 9.76 3.69
CA ILE A 27 -0.74 9.46 2.58
C ILE A 27 -2.19 9.49 3.05
N ALA A 28 -2.50 8.82 4.17
CA ALA A 28 -3.84 8.85 4.76
C ALA A 28 -4.29 10.28 5.07
N THR A 29 -3.39 11.11 5.60
CA THR A 29 -3.67 12.52 5.88
C THR A 29 -3.95 13.32 4.59
N LEU A 30 -3.16 13.11 3.54
CA LEU A 30 -3.37 13.75 2.25
C LEU A 30 -4.73 13.37 1.65
N LEU A 31 -5.05 12.07 1.61
CA LEU A 31 -6.30 11.57 1.06
C LEU A 31 -7.51 12.10 1.85
N LYS A 32 -7.41 12.22 3.17
CA LYS A 32 -8.46 12.84 3.99
C LYS A 32 -8.63 14.33 3.71
N LYS A 33 -7.54 15.07 3.46
CA LYS A 33 -7.59 16.51 3.11
C LYS A 33 -8.12 16.78 1.71
N ARG A 34 -7.96 15.83 0.80
CA ARG A 34 -8.31 15.97 -0.62
C ARG A 34 -9.39 14.97 -0.99
N SER A 35 -10.63 15.26 -0.61
CA SER A 35 -11.80 14.38 -0.85
C SER A 35 -12.13 14.18 -2.33
N ASP A 36 -11.59 15.03 -3.20
CA ASP A 36 -11.69 15.00 -4.66
C ASP A 36 -10.82 13.92 -5.32
N LEU A 37 -9.90 13.31 -4.57
CA LEU A 37 -9.00 12.29 -5.12
C LEU A 37 -9.55 10.88 -4.92
N THR A 38 -9.50 10.08 -5.97
CA THR A 38 -9.61 8.61 -5.92
C THR A 38 -8.27 8.04 -6.36
N VAL A 39 -7.81 6.98 -5.70
CA VAL A 39 -6.52 6.36 -5.98
C VAL A 39 -6.66 4.87 -6.20
N GLU A 40 -5.76 4.31 -7.01
CA GLU A 40 -5.58 2.87 -7.15
C GLU A 40 -4.28 2.48 -6.43
N ILE A 41 -4.31 1.37 -5.70
CA ILE A 41 -3.15 0.87 -4.94
C ILE A 41 -2.53 -0.31 -5.68
N GLY A 42 -1.35 -0.10 -6.24
CA GLY A 42 -0.53 -1.15 -6.86
C GLY A 42 0.56 -1.68 -5.93
N GLY A 43 0.78 -2.99 -5.96
CA GLY A 43 1.91 -3.65 -5.31
C GLY A 43 2.93 -4.15 -6.32
N HIS A 44 4.21 -4.18 -5.94
CA HIS A 44 5.29 -4.69 -6.79
C HIS A 44 6.19 -5.66 -6.01
N THR A 45 6.77 -6.62 -6.73
CA THR A 45 7.85 -7.49 -6.26
C THR A 45 9.09 -7.27 -7.12
N ASN A 46 10.20 -7.94 -6.79
CA ASN A 46 11.42 -7.92 -7.60
C ASN A 46 11.37 -8.91 -8.79
N GLY A 47 10.31 -9.71 -8.92
CA GLY A 47 10.15 -10.67 -10.00
C GLY A 47 11.14 -11.85 -9.99
N LEU A 48 11.85 -12.09 -8.89
CA LEU A 48 12.83 -13.19 -8.83
C LEU A 48 12.17 -14.58 -8.62
N PRO A 49 11.15 -14.73 -7.76
CA PRO A 49 10.35 -15.96 -7.70
C PRO A 49 9.45 -16.13 -8.93
N ASN A 50 8.71 -17.26 -8.99
CA ASN A 50 7.75 -17.49 -10.08
C ASN A 50 6.63 -16.43 -10.12
N ASP A 51 6.04 -16.26 -11.31
CA ASP A 51 5.04 -15.23 -11.58
C ASP A 51 3.80 -15.35 -10.67
N GLU A 52 3.30 -16.56 -10.46
CA GLU A 52 2.13 -16.80 -9.60
C GLU A 52 2.36 -16.29 -8.17
N PHE A 53 3.51 -16.62 -7.58
CA PHE A 53 3.91 -16.13 -6.27
C PHE A 53 4.09 -14.61 -6.27
N CYS A 54 4.75 -14.04 -7.28
CA CYS A 54 4.96 -12.61 -7.39
C CYS A 54 3.64 -11.83 -7.50
N HIS A 55 2.69 -12.35 -8.29
CA HIS A 55 1.36 -11.78 -8.43
C HIS A 55 0.55 -11.89 -7.13
N ALA A 56 0.58 -13.03 -6.46
CA ALA A 56 -0.09 -13.20 -5.17
C ALA A 56 0.49 -12.23 -4.11
N LEU A 57 1.82 -12.16 -4.00
CA LEU A 57 2.49 -11.31 -3.02
C LEU A 57 2.27 -9.82 -3.28
N SER A 58 2.36 -9.38 -4.54
CA SER A 58 2.08 -7.99 -4.91
C SER A 58 0.64 -7.59 -4.60
N LYS A 59 -0.34 -8.46 -4.90
CA LYS A 59 -1.74 -8.24 -4.54
C LYS A 59 -1.94 -8.12 -3.04
N MET A 60 -1.40 -9.05 -2.24
CA MET A 60 -1.51 -9.01 -0.78
C MET A 60 -0.87 -7.74 -0.18
N ARG A 61 0.23 -7.25 -0.77
CA ARG A 61 0.86 -6.00 -0.35
C ARG A 61 -0.03 -4.79 -0.62
N ALA A 62 -0.67 -4.73 -1.79
CA ALA A 62 -1.64 -3.68 -2.10
C ALA A 62 -2.84 -3.72 -1.15
N GLU A 63 -3.39 -4.91 -0.89
CA GLU A 63 -4.50 -5.10 0.06
C GLU A 63 -4.14 -4.65 1.48
N ASN A 64 -2.94 -4.96 1.98
CA ASN A 64 -2.52 -4.50 3.30
C ASN A 64 -2.37 -2.99 3.41
N VAL A 65 -1.91 -2.32 2.34
CA VAL A 65 -1.91 -0.85 2.28
C VAL A 65 -3.34 -0.31 2.25
N TYR A 66 -4.22 -0.90 1.46
CA TYR A 66 -5.64 -0.56 1.40
C TYR A 66 -6.30 -0.62 2.78
N TYR A 67 -6.16 -1.74 3.50
CA TYR A 67 -6.73 -1.90 4.84
C TYR A 67 -6.10 -0.97 5.86
N PHE A 68 -4.79 -0.70 5.77
CA PHE A 68 -4.14 0.30 6.61
C PHE A 68 -4.77 1.68 6.41
N LEU A 69 -4.96 2.14 5.17
CA LEU A 69 -5.55 3.44 4.88
C LEU A 69 -7.00 3.55 5.36
N ILE A 70 -7.80 2.49 5.21
CA ILE A 70 -9.15 2.41 5.79
C ILE A 70 -9.10 2.54 7.31
N SER A 71 -8.18 1.83 7.98
CA SER A 71 -8.02 1.90 9.43
C SER A 71 -7.66 3.32 9.93
N LYS A 72 -7.08 4.15 9.05
CA LYS A 72 -6.74 5.56 9.31
C LYS A 72 -7.86 6.53 8.93
N GLY A 73 -9.01 6.01 8.52
CA GLY A 73 -10.24 6.75 8.21
C GLY A 73 -10.34 7.24 6.77
N VAL A 74 -9.60 6.67 5.81
CA VAL A 74 -9.82 6.95 4.39
C VAL A 74 -11.04 6.16 3.91
N PRO A 75 -12.05 6.79 3.27
CA PRO A 75 -13.22 6.08 2.77
C PRO A 75 -12.84 5.01 1.73
N LYS A 76 -13.43 3.81 1.86
CA LYS A 76 -13.12 2.66 1.00
C LYS A 76 -13.50 2.90 -0.46
N GLU A 77 -14.49 3.76 -0.72
CA GLU A 77 -14.98 4.09 -2.06
C GLU A 77 -13.97 4.91 -2.88
N ARG A 78 -12.87 5.34 -2.25
CA ARG A 78 -11.82 6.18 -2.84
C ARG A 78 -10.49 5.46 -3.04
N LEU A 79 -10.42 4.17 -2.72
CA LEU A 79 -9.21 3.35 -2.72
C LEU A 79 -9.35 2.14 -3.64
#